data_AF-A0A944GWM1-F1
#
_entry.id   AF-A0A944GWM1-F1
#
_cell.length_a   1.000
_cell.length_b   1.000
_cell.length_c   1.000
_cell.angle_alpha   90.00
_cell.angle_beta   90.00
_cell.angle_gamma   90.00
#
_symmetry.space_group_name_H-M   'P 1'
#
loop_
_entity.id
_entity.type
_entity.pdbx_description
1 polymer ?
#
loop_
_entity_poly.entity_id
_entity_poly.type
_entity_poly.pdbx_seq_one_letter_code
_entity_poly.pdbx_strand_id
1 'polypeptide(L)'
;MDYKFLPTNRLIWSISFLLMIILLAGCSDEKPYEITKSESNVTELDDRLQLEFEYEISNHSDEDYYFSLVFPYYIQRSLITDYGIVRLPANTSTTGVAVISVKNSGAELTEETVELIKNGKLPFVEQILIGNTISLNP
;
A
#
# COMPACT_ATOMS: atom_id res chain seq x y z
N MET A 1 28.99 -55.48 14.84
CA MET A 1 28.81 -54.03 14.67
C MET A 1 27.51 -53.70 15.38
N ASP A 2 27.60 -53.23 16.62
CA ASP A 2 26.43 -53.01 17.46
C ASP A 2 25.83 -51.63 17.16
N TYR A 3 24.70 -51.64 16.46
CA TYR A 3 23.90 -50.43 16.27
C TYR A 3 23.20 -50.13 17.59
N LYS A 4 23.74 -49.18 18.36
CA LYS A 4 23.05 -48.59 19.52
C LYS A 4 21.85 -47.80 19.00
N PHE A 5 20.67 -48.43 19.01
CA PHE A 5 19.42 -47.73 18.79
C PHE A 5 19.26 -46.70 19.91
N LEU A 6 19.21 -45.42 19.52
CA LEU A 6 18.80 -44.35 20.42
C LEU A 6 17.39 -44.68 20.93
N PRO A 7 17.12 -44.57 22.24
CA PRO A 7 15.81 -44.88 22.78
C PRO A 7 14.78 -43.97 22.10
N THR A 8 13.73 -44.59 21.54
CA THR A 8 12.73 -43.98 20.64
C THR A 8 12.16 -42.67 21.20
N ASN A 9 12.02 -42.58 22.52
CA ASN A 9 11.58 -41.37 23.21
C ASN A 9 12.50 -40.17 22.95
N ARG A 10 13.83 -40.32 23.04
CA ARG A 10 14.76 -39.20 22.79
C ARG A 10 14.65 -38.66 21.37
N LEU A 11 14.38 -39.54 20.41
CA LEU A 11 14.18 -39.17 19.01
C LEU A 11 12.89 -38.36 18.81
N ILE A 12 11.79 -38.77 19.44
CA ILE A 12 10.49 -38.06 19.41
C ILE A 12 10.60 -36.67 20.04
N TRP A 13 11.29 -36.55 21.17
CA TRP A 13 11.52 -35.26 21.84
C TRP A 13 12.38 -34.32 21.00
N SER A 14 13.45 -34.82 20.38
CA SER A 14 14.29 -34.03 19.47
C SER A 14 13.53 -33.56 18.22
N ILE A 15 12.68 -34.41 17.65
CA ILE A 15 11.84 -34.05 16.49
C ILE A 15 10.80 -32.99 16.88
N SER A 16 10.15 -33.14 18.04
CA SER A 16 9.17 -32.16 18.53
C SER A 16 9.81 -30.80 18.79
N PHE A 17 11.01 -30.79 19.38
CA PHE A 17 11.77 -29.56 19.62
C PHE A 17 12.20 -28.89 18.31
N LEU A 18 12.63 -29.67 17.32
CA LEU A 18 12.98 -29.16 15.99
C LEU A 18 11.76 -28.56 15.27
N LEU A 19 10.59 -29.21 15.36
CA LEU A 19 9.34 -28.68 14.81
C LEU A 19 8.91 -27.37 15.49
N MET A 20 9.11 -27.26 16.81
CA MET A 20 8.83 -26.04 17.55
C MET A 20 9.75 -24.88 17.12
N ILE A 21 11.04 -25.16 16.86
CA ILE A 21 11.99 -24.17 16.33
C ILE A 21 11.59 -23.73 14.93
N ILE A 22 11.16 -24.64 14.05
CA ILE A 22 10.70 -24.29 12.70
C ILE A 22 9.45 -23.39 12.74
N LEU A 23 8.51 -23.68 13.65
CA LEU A 23 7.33 -22.83 13.85
C LEU A 23 7.67 -21.44 14.39
N LEU A 24 8.69 -21.33 15.26
CA LEU A 24 9.17 -20.05 15.80
C LEU A 24 10.07 -19.27 14.83
N ALA A 25 10.78 -19.97 13.95
CA ALA A 25 11.60 -19.37 12.89
C ALA A 25 10.75 -18.85 11.72
N GLY A 26 9.47 -19.26 11.63
CA GLY A 26 8.46 -18.63 10.80
C GLY A 26 7.94 -17.32 11.38
N CYS A 27 8.82 -16.50 11.97
CA CYS A 27 8.51 -15.10 12.24
C CYS A 27 8.58 -14.41 10.88
N SER A 28 7.43 -14.17 10.26
CA SER A 28 7.37 -13.43 8.99
C SER A 28 8.03 -12.08 9.20
N ASP A 29 8.72 -11.58 8.19
CA ASP A 29 9.04 -10.15 8.11
C ASP A 29 7.71 -9.38 8.18
N GLU A 30 7.30 -8.96 9.39
CA GLU A 30 6.14 -8.12 9.58
C GLU A 30 6.42 -6.85 8.81
N LYS A 31 5.63 -6.62 7.75
CA LYS A 31 5.71 -5.37 7.03
C LYS A 31 5.31 -4.27 8.01
N PRO A 32 6.10 -3.19 8.14
CA PRO A 32 5.81 -2.14 9.11
C PRO A 32 4.49 -1.42 8.82
N TYR A 33 3.90 -1.64 7.65
CA TYR A 33 2.63 -1.08 7.23
C TYR A 33 1.75 -2.08 6.46
N GLU A 34 0.45 -1.89 6.57
CA GLU A 34 -0.59 -2.65 5.86
C GLU A 34 -1.61 -1.68 5.27
N ILE A 35 -1.99 -1.88 3.99
CA ILE A 35 -3.12 -1.16 3.37
C ILE A 35 -4.36 -2.02 3.57
N THR A 36 -5.27 -1.58 4.45
CA THR A 36 -6.47 -2.32 4.83
C THR A 36 -7.69 -1.92 4.00
N LYS A 37 -7.68 -0.73 3.40
CA LYS A 37 -8.72 -0.26 2.46
C LYS A 37 -8.09 0.50 1.29
N SER A 38 -8.58 0.20 0.08
CA SER A 38 -8.25 0.95 -1.14
C SER A 38 -9.45 0.89 -2.09
N GLU A 39 -10.24 1.96 -2.12
CA GLU A 39 -11.42 2.08 -2.98
C GLU A 39 -11.29 3.31 -3.87
N SER A 40 -11.73 3.16 -5.13
CA SER A 40 -11.61 4.20 -6.14
C SER A 40 -12.99 4.54 -6.66
N ASN A 41 -13.34 5.82 -6.65
CA ASN A 41 -14.57 6.35 -7.22
C ASN A 41 -14.24 7.45 -8.24
N VAL A 42 -15.04 7.54 -9.28
CA VAL A 42 -14.83 8.45 -10.40
C VAL A 42 -16.13 9.15 -10.70
N THR A 43 -16.14 10.47 -10.52
CA THR A 43 -17.29 11.33 -10.80
C THR A 43 -16.94 12.28 -11.94
N GLU A 44 -17.72 12.23 -13.00
CA GLU A 44 -17.59 13.17 -14.12
C GLU A 44 -18.46 14.39 -13.87
N LEU A 45 -17.86 15.57 -14.05
CA LEU A 45 -18.49 16.87 -13.97
C LEU A 45 -18.29 17.60 -15.32
N ASP A 46 -19.05 18.67 -15.56
CA ASP A 46 -19.11 19.34 -16.87
C ASP A 46 -17.72 19.71 -17.45
N ASP A 47 -16.78 20.16 -16.63
CA ASP A 47 -15.44 20.62 -17.05
C ASP A 47 -14.28 19.80 -16.47
N ARG A 48 -14.57 18.77 -15.67
CA ARG A 48 -13.54 18.05 -14.91
C ARG A 48 -13.96 16.63 -14.56
N LEU A 49 -12.97 15.78 -14.32
CA LEU A 49 -13.14 14.48 -13.73
C LEU A 49 -12.65 14.57 -12.27
N GLN A 50 -13.51 14.21 -11.34
CA GLN A 50 -13.20 14.09 -9.92
C GLN A 50 -12.90 12.62 -9.61
N LEU A 51 -11.69 12.36 -9.14
CA LEU A 51 -11.16 11.05 -8.82
C LEU A 51 -11.00 10.96 -7.31
N GLU A 52 -11.66 10.02 -6.69
CA GLU A 52 -11.66 9.83 -5.24
C GLU A 52 -10.98 8.51 -4.92
N PHE A 53 -9.88 8.58 -4.17
CA PHE A 53 -9.21 7.40 -3.66
C PHE A 53 -9.40 7.35 -2.14
N GLU A 54 -10.27 6.47 -1.69
CA GLU A 54 -10.45 6.17 -0.28
C GLU A 54 -9.39 5.14 0.15
N TYR A 55 -8.72 5.44 1.26
CA TYR A 55 -7.65 4.61 1.78
C TYR A 55 -7.77 4.42 3.28
N GLU A 56 -7.25 3.28 3.72
CA GLU A 56 -6.90 3.02 5.11
C GLU A 56 -5.54 2.33 5.15
N ILE A 57 -4.59 2.93 5.85
CA ILE A 57 -3.23 2.41 5.99
C ILE A 57 -2.88 2.34 7.48
N SER A 58 -2.54 1.14 7.95
CA SER A 58 -2.07 0.85 9.30
C SER A 58 -0.56 0.86 9.35
N ASN A 59 0.02 1.54 10.34
CA ASN A 59 1.44 1.49 10.68
C ASN A 59 1.59 0.71 11.98
N HIS A 60 2.32 -0.40 11.93
CA HIS A 60 2.56 -1.31 13.05
C HIS A 60 3.93 -1.08 13.69
N SER A 61 4.70 -0.12 13.19
CA SER A 61 6.01 0.23 13.73
C SER A 61 5.92 1.30 14.81
N ASP A 62 7.01 1.42 15.58
CA ASP A 62 7.23 2.50 16.55
C ASP A 62 7.70 3.82 15.91
N GLU A 63 7.90 3.86 14.59
CA GLU A 63 8.33 5.04 13.84
C GLU A 63 7.19 5.66 13.05
N ASP A 64 7.24 6.99 12.86
CA ASP A 64 6.33 7.66 11.94
C ASP A 64 6.79 7.47 10.50
N TYR A 65 5.87 7.02 9.65
CA TYR A 65 6.07 6.98 8.21
C TYR A 65 5.25 8.09 7.52
N TYR A 66 5.47 8.21 6.22
CA TYR A 66 4.74 9.13 5.36
C TYR A 66 4.43 8.42 4.06
N PHE A 67 3.32 8.80 3.43
CA PHE A 67 2.99 8.30 2.11
C PHE A 67 2.55 9.38 1.14
N SER A 68 2.69 9.07 -0.14
CA SER A 68 2.15 9.86 -1.24
C SER A 68 1.56 8.95 -2.30
N LEU A 69 0.61 9.48 -3.07
CA LEU A 69 0.01 8.82 -4.22
C LEU A 69 0.80 9.20 -5.47
N VAL A 70 1.18 8.20 -6.24
CA VAL A 70 1.79 8.38 -7.56
C VAL A 70 0.70 8.31 -8.59
N PHE A 71 0.55 9.37 -9.37
CA PHE A 71 -0.42 9.42 -10.46
C PHE A 71 0.27 9.06 -11.78
N PRO A 72 -0.40 8.28 -12.65
CA PRO A 72 0.08 8.08 -14.01
C PRO A 72 0.21 9.41 -14.76
N TYR A 73 1.09 9.43 -15.74
CA TYR A 73 1.41 10.63 -16.52
C TYR A 73 0.18 11.36 -17.11
N TYR A 74 -0.80 10.61 -17.62
CA TYR A 74 -2.03 11.18 -18.20
C TYR A 74 -2.92 11.90 -17.17
N ILE A 75 -2.89 11.48 -15.89
CA ILE A 75 -3.53 12.19 -14.77
C ILE A 75 -2.69 13.38 -14.33
N GLN A 76 -1.38 13.16 -14.14
CA GLN A 76 -0.46 14.16 -13.61
C GLN A 76 -0.41 15.44 -14.47
N ARG A 77 -0.51 15.31 -15.80
CA ARG A 77 -0.50 16.48 -16.71
C ARG A 77 -1.77 17.31 -16.71
N SER A 78 -2.86 16.76 -16.18
CA SER A 78 -4.17 17.40 -16.17
C SER A 78 -4.66 17.71 -14.76
N LEU A 79 -3.80 17.49 -13.76
CA LEU A 79 -4.05 17.77 -12.34
C LEU A 79 -4.40 19.25 -12.15
N ILE A 80 -5.51 19.51 -11.46
CA ILE A 80 -5.93 20.84 -11.02
C ILE A 80 -5.56 21.03 -9.54
N THR A 81 -5.66 19.96 -8.76
CA THR A 81 -5.42 19.94 -7.31
C THR A 81 -4.01 19.47 -7.01
N ASP A 82 -3.29 20.18 -6.14
CA ASP A 82 -2.04 19.66 -5.56
C ASP A 82 -2.35 18.58 -4.51
N TYR A 83 -1.75 17.41 -4.67
CA TYR A 83 -1.78 16.35 -3.66
C TYR A 83 -0.43 16.29 -2.93
N GLY A 84 -0.49 16.28 -1.60
CA GLY A 84 0.69 16.34 -0.73
C GLY A 84 1.09 15.00 -0.14
N ILE A 85 2.02 15.07 0.81
CA ILE A 85 2.46 13.92 1.61
C ILE A 85 1.55 13.82 2.84
N VAL A 86 1.10 12.61 3.15
CA VAL A 86 0.28 12.31 4.33
C VAL A 86 1.14 11.56 5.35
N ARG A 87 1.02 11.94 6.63
CA ARG A 87 1.72 11.26 7.73
C ARG A 87 0.97 9.98 8.13
N LEU A 88 1.72 8.93 8.39
CA LEU A 88 1.29 7.66 9.01
C LEU A 88 1.92 7.57 10.40
N PRO A 89 1.24 8.02 11.46
CA PRO A 89 1.84 7.99 12.78
C PRO A 89 2.15 6.56 13.25
N ALA A 90 3.11 6.41 14.16
CA ALA A 90 3.45 5.11 14.74
C ALA A 90 2.23 4.41 15.39
N ASN A 91 2.16 3.08 15.26
CA ASN A 91 1.17 2.22 15.91
C ASN A 91 -0.30 2.67 15.75
N THR A 92 -0.67 3.24 14.61
CA THR A 92 -2.04 3.71 14.33
C THR A 92 -2.48 3.42 12.89
N SER A 93 -3.80 3.48 12.67
CA SER A 93 -4.41 3.52 11.34
C SER A 93 -4.69 4.96 10.92
N THR A 94 -4.48 5.25 9.63
CA THR A 94 -4.83 6.53 8.99
C THR A 94 -5.83 6.28 7.88
N THR A 95 -7.04 6.84 8.02
CA THR A 95 -8.12 6.75 7.04
C THR A 95 -8.35 8.10 6.39
N GLY A 96 -8.61 8.12 5.09
CA GLY A 96 -8.95 9.34 4.39
C GLY A 96 -9.44 9.11 2.96
N VAL A 97 -9.89 10.20 2.35
CA VAL A 97 -10.27 10.24 0.93
C VAL A 97 -9.41 11.29 0.24
N ALA A 98 -8.57 10.87 -0.69
CA ALA A 98 -7.85 11.76 -1.58
C ALA A 98 -8.77 12.15 -2.75
N VAL A 99 -9.14 13.42 -2.83
CA VAL A 99 -9.97 13.96 -3.91
C VAL A 99 -9.06 14.68 -4.92
N ILE A 100 -8.90 14.10 -6.10
CA ILE A 100 -8.07 14.62 -7.18
C ILE A 100 -9.00 15.15 -8.28
N SER A 101 -8.89 16.42 -8.60
CA SER A 101 -9.58 16.99 -9.77
C SER A 101 -8.63 17.04 -10.96
N VAL A 102 -9.04 16.49 -12.09
CA VAL A 102 -8.35 16.62 -13.37
C VAL A 102 -9.24 17.29 -14.41
N LYS A 103 -8.64 18.05 -15.32
CA LYS A 103 -9.39 18.57 -16.48
C LYS A 103 -9.89 17.40 -17.33
N ASN A 104 -11.15 17.45 -17.76
CA ASN A 104 -11.73 16.45 -18.65
C ASN A 104 -11.31 16.62 -20.13
N SER A 105 -10.38 17.54 -20.40
CA SER A 105 -9.87 17.84 -21.73
C SER A 105 -8.36 18.09 -21.70
N GLY A 106 -7.62 17.24 -22.40
CA GLY A 106 -6.16 17.30 -22.53
C GLY A 106 -5.66 16.38 -23.63
N ALA A 107 -4.39 16.50 -24.03
CA ALA A 107 -3.84 15.74 -25.16
C ALA A 107 -3.87 14.21 -24.96
N GLU A 108 -3.86 13.72 -23.71
CA GLU A 108 -3.86 12.29 -23.37
C GLU A 108 -5.10 11.82 -22.59
N LEU A 109 -5.88 12.76 -22.04
CA LEU A 109 -7.19 12.50 -21.44
C LEU A 109 -8.26 12.67 -22.53
N THR A 110 -8.35 11.66 -23.40
CA THR A 110 -9.41 11.54 -24.39
C THR A 110 -10.69 10.99 -23.74
N GLU A 111 -11.81 11.10 -24.44
CA GLU A 111 -13.08 10.47 -24.01
C GLU A 111 -12.92 8.96 -23.77
N GLU A 112 -12.15 8.28 -24.63
CA GLU A 112 -11.83 6.85 -24.46
C GLU A 112 -11.06 6.62 -23.15
N THR A 113 -10.03 7.41 -22.86
CA THR A 113 -9.26 7.32 -21.62
C THR A 113 -10.17 7.51 -20.40
N VAL A 114 -11.07 8.51 -20.43
CA VAL A 114 -12.02 8.77 -19.34
C VAL A 114 -12.94 7.58 -19.10
N GLU A 115 -13.49 7.00 -20.16
CA GLU A 115 -14.34 5.80 -20.06
C GLU A 115 -13.58 4.58 -19.54
N LEU A 116 -12.31 4.41 -19.93
CA LEU A 116 -11.48 3.33 -19.40
C LEU A 116 -11.17 3.52 -17.90
N ILE A 117 -10.98 4.76 -17.43
CA ILE A 117 -10.80 5.07 -16.01
C ILE A 117 -12.09 4.77 -15.24
N LYS A 118 -13.25 5.25 -15.70
CA LYS A 118 -14.56 5.03 -15.05
C LYS A 118 -14.90 3.54 -14.91
N ASN A 119 -14.53 2.74 -15.91
CA ASN A 119 -14.77 1.30 -15.92
C ASN A 119 -13.66 0.49 -15.19
N GLY A 120 -12.72 1.15 -14.51
CA GLY A 120 -11.64 0.51 -13.75
C GLY A 120 -10.59 -0.21 -14.60
N LYS A 121 -10.58 0.01 -15.92
CA LYS A 121 -9.59 -0.57 -16.85
C LYS A 121 -8.28 0.20 -16.86
N LEU A 122 -8.33 1.49 -16.52
CA LEU A 122 -7.15 2.34 -16.32
C LEU A 122 -7.11 2.86 -14.87
N PRO A 123 -6.02 2.61 -14.13
CA PRO A 123 -5.91 3.05 -12.74
C PRO A 123 -5.48 4.52 -12.70
N PHE A 124 -6.17 5.36 -11.93
CA PHE A 124 -5.73 6.76 -11.77
C PHE A 124 -4.72 6.97 -10.63
N VAL A 125 -4.52 5.98 -9.76
CA VAL A 125 -3.39 5.89 -8.83
C VAL A 125 -2.53 4.72 -9.30
N GLU A 126 -1.28 4.99 -9.65
CA GLU A 126 -0.35 3.97 -10.10
C GLU A 126 0.24 3.23 -8.91
N GLN A 127 0.67 3.98 -7.88
CA GLN A 127 1.40 3.45 -6.73
C GLN A 127 1.12 4.28 -5.48
N ILE A 128 1.27 3.65 -4.31
CA ILE A 128 1.38 4.34 -3.02
C ILE A 128 2.83 4.19 -2.56
N LEU A 129 3.56 5.31 -2.47
CA LEU A 129 4.92 5.33 -1.96
C LEU A 129 4.89 5.60 -0.47
N ILE A 130 5.39 4.67 0.34
CA ILE A 130 5.50 4.80 1.79
C ILE A 130 6.99 4.86 2.16
N GLY A 131 7.36 5.81 3.00
CA GLY A 131 8.75 5.94 3.45
C GLY A 131 8.93 7.02 4.51
N ASN A 132 10.19 7.29 4.82
CA ASN A 132 10.58 8.33 5.76
C ASN A 132 10.79 9.65 5.03
N THR A 133 10.42 10.76 5.67
CA THR A 133 10.79 12.09 5.17
C THR A 133 12.20 12.43 5.62
N ILE A 134 13.01 12.96 4.70
CA ILE A 134 14.32 13.52 5.05
C ILE A 134 14.11 15.02 5.19
N SER A 135 14.24 15.55 6.40
CA SER A 135 14.35 17.00 6.59
C SER A 135 15.74 17.43 6.12
N LEU A 136 15.81 17.98 4.92
CA LEU A 136 16.95 18.78 4.51
C LEU A 136 16.78 20.10 5.29
N ASN A 137 17.57 20.29 6.35
CA ASN A 137 17.45 21.32 7.40
C ASN A 137 16.72 22.65 7.04
N PRO A 138 15.99 23.24 8.01
CA PRO A 138 15.27 24.51 7.88
C PRO A 138 16.17 25.72 7.60
#